data_AF-A0A9X3X9P0-F1
#
_entry.id   AF-A0A9X3X9P0-F1
#
_cell.length_a   1.000
_cell.length_b   1.000
_cell.length_c   1.000
_cell.angle_alpha   90.00
_cell.angle_beta   90.00
_cell.angle_gamma   90.00
#
_symmetry.space_group_name_H-M   'P 1'
#
loop_
_entity.id
_entity.type
_entity.pdbx_description
1 polymer ?
#
loop_
_entity_poly.entity_id
_entity_poly.type
_entity_poly.pdbx_seq_one_letter_code
_entity_poly.pdbx_strand_id
1 'polypeptide(L)'
;MLFPNPRAFLLVLPVLVACSGKVDVDQTSTSTSGSGGQGGTGGSGGSGGSDSTCPAEQPAVGAPCDVPPGEECSYGECCPGIFACEAGSWVELPVGCAPPPVPCPASPPLDGTSCLGGPCGQTSPCTYACAPGGASFTVTCGDDNVWHSDMSSLCNGAVTCGDKLQCLEGYVCVTKQAFGSEYVCAPDPCGPDPLSCACAESVCGDGFACIQASGKNVLCECPACK
;
A
#
# COMPACT_ATOMS: atom_id res chain seq x y z
N MET A 1 -9.50 48.53 -1.00
CA MET A 1 -8.08 48.90 -1.17
C MET A 1 -7.41 47.76 -1.92
N LEU A 2 -6.77 48.02 -3.05
CA LEU A 2 -6.04 46.99 -3.81
C LEU A 2 -4.56 47.01 -3.39
N PHE A 3 -3.97 45.83 -3.22
CA PHE A 3 -2.51 45.65 -3.15
C PHE A 3 -2.09 44.56 -4.15
N PRO A 4 -1.31 44.88 -5.19
CA PRO A 4 -0.72 43.89 -6.07
C PRO A 4 0.56 43.32 -5.43
N ASN A 5 0.66 41.99 -5.35
CA ASN A 5 1.85 41.32 -4.82
C ASN A 5 2.80 40.94 -5.99
N PRO A 6 4.05 41.43 -6.04
CA PRO A 6 4.93 41.23 -7.19
C PRO A 6 5.47 39.80 -7.28
N ARG A 7 5.45 39.24 -8.49
CA ARG A 7 6.03 37.92 -8.81
C ARG A 7 7.56 37.98 -8.73
N ALA A 8 8.16 37.26 -7.79
CA ALA A 8 9.59 37.00 -7.79
C ALA A 8 9.92 35.86 -8.78
N PHE A 9 10.69 36.17 -9.83
CA PHE A 9 11.25 35.17 -10.75
C PHE A 9 12.51 34.57 -10.12
N LEU A 10 12.51 33.26 -9.85
CA LEU A 10 13.70 32.51 -9.46
C LEU A 10 14.28 31.78 -10.68
N LEU A 11 15.41 32.26 -11.18
CA LEU A 11 16.23 31.58 -12.19
C LEU A 11 17.08 30.51 -11.50
N VAL A 12 16.87 29.24 -11.85
CA VAL A 12 17.71 28.12 -11.41
C VAL A 12 18.62 27.71 -12.58
N LEU A 13 19.93 27.83 -12.37
CA LEU A 13 20.96 27.36 -13.31
C LEU A 13 21.17 25.84 -13.14
N PRO A 14 21.20 25.06 -14.24
CA PRO A 14 21.60 23.65 -14.17
C PRO A 14 23.13 23.53 -14.05
N VAL A 15 23.60 22.82 -13.03
CA VAL A 15 25.01 22.42 -12.90
C VAL A 15 25.18 21.04 -13.54
N LEU A 16 25.95 20.98 -14.63
CA LEU A 16 26.33 19.72 -15.27
C LEU A 16 27.45 19.04 -14.46
N VAL A 17 27.15 17.88 -13.86
CA VAL A 17 28.16 17.01 -13.23
C VAL A 17 28.53 15.92 -14.22
N ALA A 18 29.75 15.98 -14.76
CA ALA A 18 30.30 14.96 -15.64
C ALA A 18 31.29 14.07 -14.87
N CYS A 19 30.91 12.81 -14.63
CA CYS A 19 31.78 11.80 -14.02
C CYS A 19 32.25 10.79 -15.07
N SER A 20 33.37 11.08 -15.74
CA SER A 20 34.07 10.10 -16.58
C SER A 20 34.98 9.23 -15.71
N GLY A 21 34.42 8.18 -15.12
CA GLY A 21 35.17 7.16 -14.38
C GLY A 21 35.60 6.03 -15.31
N LYS A 22 36.90 5.90 -15.56
CA LYS A 22 37.48 4.78 -16.31
C LYS A 22 37.81 3.64 -15.35
N VAL A 23 37.28 2.44 -15.61
CA VAL A 23 37.62 1.23 -14.83
C VAL A 23 38.55 0.37 -15.67
N ASP A 24 39.84 0.41 -15.35
CA ASP A 24 40.81 -0.55 -15.86
C ASP A 24 40.76 -1.80 -14.94
N VAL A 25 40.38 -2.97 -15.50
CA VAL A 25 40.34 -4.25 -14.78
C VAL A 25 41.61 -5.04 -15.08
N ASP A 26 42.47 -5.18 -14.09
CA ASP A 26 43.70 -5.99 -14.17
C ASP A 26 43.37 -7.49 -14.21
N GLN A 27 43.67 -8.15 -15.34
CA GLN A 27 43.67 -9.61 -15.44
C GLN A 27 44.88 -10.21 -14.69
N THR A 28 44.72 -10.46 -13.39
CA THR A 28 45.67 -11.32 -12.66
C THR A 28 45.28 -12.79 -12.83
N SER A 29 45.96 -13.46 -13.76
CA SER A 29 45.91 -14.93 -13.85
C SER A 29 46.62 -15.55 -12.64
N THR A 30 45.96 -16.42 -11.88
CA THR A 30 46.63 -17.29 -10.91
C THR A 30 46.00 -18.68 -10.90
N SER A 31 46.69 -19.61 -11.56
CA SER A 31 46.41 -21.03 -11.50
C SER A 31 46.66 -21.58 -10.09
N THR A 32 45.67 -22.24 -9.49
CA THR A 32 45.91 -23.17 -8.36
C THR A 32 45.01 -24.39 -8.50
N SER A 33 45.65 -25.51 -8.80
CA SER A 33 45.04 -26.83 -8.86
C SER A 33 44.69 -27.36 -7.46
N GLY A 34 43.42 -27.69 -7.21
CA GLY A 34 42.96 -28.33 -5.97
C GLY A 34 42.01 -29.49 -6.30
N SER A 35 42.36 -30.71 -5.85
CA SER A 35 41.63 -31.94 -6.19
C SER A 35 40.70 -32.41 -5.08
N GLY A 36 39.55 -32.98 -5.47
CA GLY A 36 38.88 -34.04 -4.69
C GLY A 36 37.57 -33.66 -3.98
N GLY A 37 36.48 -34.37 -4.33
CA GLY A 37 35.19 -34.30 -3.64
C GLY A 37 34.11 -35.10 -4.39
N GLN A 38 33.85 -36.34 -3.97
CA GLN A 38 32.84 -37.22 -4.57
C GLN A 38 31.51 -37.20 -3.80
N GLY A 39 30.41 -37.46 -4.50
CA GLY A 39 29.24 -38.14 -3.92
C GLY A 39 27.95 -37.30 -3.84
N GLY A 40 26.95 -37.67 -4.65
CA GLY A 40 25.65 -36.97 -4.66
C GLY A 40 24.65 -37.52 -5.69
N THR A 41 24.37 -38.83 -5.69
CA THR A 41 23.32 -39.42 -6.53
C THR A 41 21.95 -39.40 -5.84
N GLY A 42 20.94 -38.83 -6.49
CA GLY A 42 19.53 -39.05 -6.15
C GLY A 42 18.60 -37.93 -6.61
N GLY A 43 17.74 -38.20 -7.60
CA GLY A 43 16.72 -37.26 -8.08
C GLY A 43 16.00 -37.83 -9.30
N SER A 44 14.71 -38.14 -9.18
CA SER A 44 13.96 -38.89 -10.20
C SER A 44 13.27 -38.01 -11.24
N GLY A 45 13.07 -38.56 -12.43
CA GLY A 45 12.66 -37.83 -13.63
C GLY A 45 11.30 -37.12 -13.62
N GLY A 46 11.20 -36.16 -14.53
CA GLY A 46 9.98 -35.49 -14.98
C GLY A 46 10.05 -35.31 -16.51
N SER A 47 8.90 -35.40 -17.18
CA SER A 47 8.84 -35.53 -18.64
C SER A 47 8.68 -34.20 -19.37
N GLY A 48 9.41 -34.04 -20.47
CA GLY A 48 8.92 -33.47 -21.73
C GLY A 48 8.22 -32.11 -21.72
N GLY A 49 9.03 -31.05 -21.78
CA GLY A 49 8.62 -29.71 -22.21
C GLY A 49 9.86 -28.91 -22.59
N SER A 50 9.80 -28.15 -23.67
CA SER A 50 10.81 -27.13 -23.94
C SER A 50 10.71 -26.00 -22.91
N ASP A 51 11.72 -25.13 -22.87
CA ASP A 51 11.63 -23.76 -22.32
C ASP A 51 11.71 -23.59 -20.79
N SER A 52 12.80 -24.08 -20.18
CA SER A 52 13.42 -23.39 -19.04
C SER A 52 14.94 -23.62 -18.98
N THR A 53 15.70 -22.83 -19.74
CA THR A 53 17.18 -22.83 -19.70
C THR A 53 17.72 -22.31 -18.36
N CYS A 54 16.89 -21.57 -17.62
CA CYS A 54 17.21 -21.04 -16.31
C CYS A 54 17.25 -22.12 -15.22
N PRO A 55 18.25 -22.08 -14.31
CA PRO A 55 18.21 -22.77 -13.03
C PRO A 55 16.87 -22.65 -12.29
N ALA A 56 16.49 -23.67 -11.53
CA ALA A 56 15.26 -23.65 -10.73
C ALA A 56 15.36 -22.75 -9.48
N GLU A 57 16.59 -22.45 -9.03
CA GLU A 57 16.89 -21.57 -7.91
C GLU A 57 17.78 -20.41 -8.37
N GLN A 58 17.64 -19.25 -7.74
CA GLN A 58 18.39 -18.04 -8.08
C GLN A 58 19.91 -18.28 -7.92
N PRO A 59 20.72 -18.10 -8.97
CA PRO A 59 22.16 -18.31 -8.90
C PRO A 59 22.85 -17.20 -8.10
N ALA A 60 23.98 -17.52 -7.48
CA ALA A 60 24.84 -16.51 -6.86
C ALA A 60 25.60 -15.72 -7.94
N VAL A 61 25.78 -14.40 -7.71
CA VAL A 61 26.60 -13.55 -8.59
C VAL A 61 28.02 -14.09 -8.67
N GLY A 62 28.55 -14.24 -9.89
CA GLY A 62 29.85 -14.83 -10.15
C GLY A 62 29.90 -16.36 -10.13
N ALA A 63 28.77 -17.06 -9.91
CA ALA A 63 28.69 -18.50 -10.12
C ALA A 63 28.79 -18.83 -11.62
N PRO A 64 29.37 -19.98 -12.01
CA PRO A 64 29.42 -20.39 -13.41
C PRO A 64 28.02 -20.58 -14.00
N CYS A 65 27.86 -20.29 -15.29
CA CYS A 65 26.62 -20.47 -16.03
C CYS A 65 26.84 -21.32 -17.28
N ASP A 66 26.05 -22.39 -17.42
CA ASP A 66 26.05 -23.31 -18.57
C ASP A 66 24.99 -22.94 -19.63
N VAL A 67 24.32 -21.80 -19.45
CA VAL A 67 23.33 -21.28 -20.41
C VAL A 67 24.02 -20.50 -21.53
N PRO A 68 23.42 -20.35 -22.72
CA PRO A 68 23.99 -19.53 -23.79
C PRO A 68 24.29 -18.09 -23.32
N PRO A 69 25.42 -17.49 -23.74
CA PRO A 69 25.78 -16.14 -23.30
C PRO A 69 24.78 -15.10 -23.80
N GLY A 70 24.33 -14.23 -22.90
CA GLY A 70 23.28 -13.25 -23.16
C GLY A 70 21.84 -13.75 -22.92
N GLU A 71 21.64 -14.99 -22.47
CA GLU A 71 20.34 -15.42 -21.95
C GLU A 71 20.09 -14.81 -20.56
N GLU A 72 18.87 -14.32 -20.35
CA GLU A 72 18.41 -13.65 -19.13
C GLU A 72 17.42 -14.53 -18.36
N CYS A 73 17.61 -14.62 -17.04
CA CYS A 73 16.79 -15.42 -16.14
C CYS A 73 16.21 -14.58 -15.01
N SER A 74 14.89 -14.57 -14.91
CA SER A 74 14.12 -13.76 -13.95
C SER A 74 13.70 -14.59 -12.74
N TYR A 75 14.08 -14.17 -11.54
CA TYR A 75 13.80 -14.90 -10.28
C TYR A 75 12.98 -14.07 -9.30
N GLY A 76 11.77 -14.54 -8.98
CA GLY A 76 10.79 -13.86 -8.11
C GLY A 76 9.61 -13.27 -8.88
N GLU A 77 8.52 -12.93 -8.20
CA GLU A 77 7.27 -12.52 -8.86
C GLU A 77 7.05 -11.00 -8.97
N CYS A 78 7.61 -10.19 -8.05
CA CYS A 78 7.22 -8.78 -7.93
C CYS A 78 8.24 -7.78 -8.49
N CYS A 79 9.50 -8.02 -8.16
CA CYS A 79 10.66 -7.42 -8.79
C CYS A 79 11.61 -8.59 -8.98
N PRO A 80 11.51 -9.33 -10.10
CA PRO A 80 12.42 -10.42 -10.34
C PRO A 80 13.84 -9.90 -10.42
N GLY A 81 14.76 -10.52 -9.69
CA GLY A 81 16.18 -10.34 -9.97
C GLY A 81 16.45 -10.93 -11.36
N ILE A 82 16.94 -10.13 -12.29
CA ILE A 82 17.34 -10.61 -13.62
C ILE A 82 18.82 -10.96 -13.55
N PHE A 83 19.14 -12.20 -13.91
CA PHE A 83 20.50 -12.70 -13.97
C PHE A 83 20.82 -13.08 -15.41
N ALA A 84 21.89 -12.51 -15.98
CA ALA A 84 22.38 -12.84 -17.31
C ALA A 84 23.64 -13.70 -17.23
N CYS A 85 23.85 -14.55 -18.22
CA CYS A 85 25.10 -15.28 -18.36
C CYS A 85 26.09 -14.50 -19.22
N GLU A 86 27.12 -13.92 -18.59
CA GLU A 86 28.17 -13.16 -19.26
C GLU A 86 29.54 -13.82 -19.05
N ALA A 87 30.26 -14.05 -20.14
CA ALA A 87 31.59 -14.69 -20.14
C ALA A 87 31.67 -16.03 -19.36
N GLY A 88 30.56 -16.76 -19.22
CA GLY A 88 30.48 -18.01 -18.48
C GLY A 88 30.25 -17.85 -16.97
N SER A 89 29.84 -16.67 -16.49
CA SER A 89 29.40 -16.45 -15.11
C SER A 89 28.08 -15.67 -15.03
N TRP A 90 27.26 -15.96 -14.03
CA TRP A 90 26.02 -15.23 -13.74
C TRP A 90 26.34 -13.83 -13.22
N VAL A 91 25.83 -12.81 -13.91
CA VAL A 91 25.81 -11.42 -13.47
C VAL A 91 24.39 -11.02 -13.12
N GLU A 92 24.19 -10.32 -12.01
CA GLU A 92 22.90 -9.69 -11.70
C GLU A 92 22.79 -8.40 -12.52
N LEU A 93 21.80 -8.34 -13.41
CA LEU A 93 21.49 -7.12 -14.14
C LEU A 93 20.72 -6.18 -13.22
N PRO A 94 21.14 -4.91 -13.07
CA PRO A 94 20.47 -3.96 -12.19
C PRO A 94 19.09 -3.60 -12.76
N VAL A 95 18.06 -4.29 -12.26
CA VAL A 95 16.67 -3.98 -12.59
C VAL A 95 16.27 -2.64 -11.97
N GLY A 96 15.70 -1.77 -12.81
CA GLY A 96 15.16 -0.47 -12.41
C GLY A 96 13.86 -0.56 -11.61
N CYS A 97 13.78 -1.46 -10.62
CA CYS A 97 12.67 -1.53 -9.68
C CYS A 97 12.72 -0.39 -8.67
N ALA A 98 12.43 0.83 -9.14
CA ALA A 98 11.60 1.68 -8.32
C ALA A 98 10.18 1.07 -8.41
N PRO A 99 9.64 0.41 -7.35
CA PRO A 99 8.23 0.06 -7.38
C PRO A 99 7.46 1.37 -7.60
N PRO A 100 6.64 1.48 -8.66
CA PRO A 100 5.90 2.71 -8.90
C PRO A 100 5.03 3.00 -7.66
N PRO A 101 4.86 4.28 -7.27
CA PRO A 101 4.21 4.64 -6.02
C PRO A 101 2.84 3.97 -5.92
N VAL A 102 2.65 3.18 -4.86
CA VAL A 102 1.40 2.49 -4.53
C VAL A 102 0.47 3.51 -3.86
N PRO A 103 -0.54 4.08 -4.54
CA PRO A 103 -0.94 5.45 -4.20
C PRO A 103 -2.39 5.54 -3.68
N CYS A 104 -2.59 5.94 -2.42
CA CYS A 104 -3.53 5.40 -1.42
C CYS A 104 -5.03 5.10 -1.81
N PRO A 105 -5.78 4.12 -1.21
CA PRO A 105 -7.07 3.66 -1.70
C PRO A 105 -8.19 4.64 -1.35
N ALA A 106 -9.34 4.49 -1.99
CA ALA A 106 -10.26 5.61 -2.06
C ALA A 106 -11.21 5.83 -0.87
N SER A 107 -11.57 4.77 -0.17
CA SER A 107 -12.34 4.75 1.07
C SER A 107 -12.03 3.40 1.72
N PRO A 108 -12.06 3.31 3.07
CA PRO A 108 -11.51 2.16 3.77
C PRO A 108 -12.38 0.90 3.68
N PRO A 109 -11.82 -0.27 4.05
CA PRO A 109 -12.52 -1.55 4.27
C PRO A 109 -13.94 -1.44 4.80
N LEU A 110 -14.87 -2.16 4.17
CA LEU A 110 -16.10 -2.56 4.86
C LEU A 110 -15.81 -3.60 5.95
N ASP A 111 -16.62 -3.55 7.00
CA ASP A 111 -16.61 -4.51 8.11
C ASP A 111 -16.74 -5.95 7.59
N GLY A 112 -15.65 -6.73 7.70
CA GLY A 112 -15.67 -8.19 7.57
C GLY A 112 -14.60 -8.81 6.65
N THR A 113 -13.97 -8.04 5.76
CA THR A 113 -12.94 -8.57 4.85
C THR A 113 -11.55 -8.02 5.15
N SER A 114 -10.55 -8.91 5.28
CA SER A 114 -9.15 -8.52 5.38
C SER A 114 -8.66 -7.88 4.09
N CYS A 115 -7.96 -6.74 4.18
CA CYS A 115 -7.16 -6.21 3.09
C CYS A 115 -6.14 -7.27 2.65
N LEU A 116 -6.34 -7.85 1.47
CA LEU A 116 -5.34 -8.72 0.85
C LEU A 116 -4.16 -7.86 0.39
N GLY A 117 -3.19 -7.70 1.28
CA GLY A 117 -1.84 -7.35 0.88
C GLY A 117 -1.32 -8.49 0.01
N GLY A 118 -1.23 -8.25 -1.30
CA GLY A 118 -0.60 -9.22 -2.19
C GLY A 118 0.86 -9.46 -1.77
N PRO A 119 1.49 -10.58 -2.17
CA PRO A 119 2.90 -10.87 -1.88
C PRO A 119 3.87 -9.79 -2.41
N CYS A 120 3.35 -8.89 -3.25
CA CYS A 120 3.99 -7.72 -3.83
C CYS A 120 3.98 -6.42 -3.00
N GLY A 121 3.26 -6.36 -1.87
CA GLY A 121 3.20 -5.14 -1.05
C GLY A 121 2.20 -4.06 -1.50
N GLN A 122 1.24 -4.37 -2.39
CA GLN A 122 0.03 -3.57 -2.53
C GLN A 122 -1.09 -4.13 -1.64
N THR A 123 -1.58 -3.33 -0.68
CA THR A 123 -2.88 -3.50 0.00
C THR A 123 -3.94 -2.61 -0.68
N SER A 124 -4.08 -2.76 -2.00
CA SER A 124 -4.88 -1.86 -2.84
C SER A 124 -5.05 -2.35 -4.29
N PRO A 125 -6.10 -1.92 -5.02
CA PRO A 125 -7.34 -1.31 -4.53
C PRO A 125 -8.24 -2.33 -3.82
N CYS A 126 -9.21 -1.86 -3.02
CA CYS A 126 -10.09 -2.74 -2.24
C CYS A 126 -11.58 -2.50 -2.61
N THR A 127 -12.38 -3.57 -2.63
CA THR A 127 -13.74 -3.58 -3.24
C THR A 127 -14.82 -3.94 -2.22
N TYR A 128 -15.96 -3.24 -2.24
CA TYR A 128 -16.96 -3.29 -1.16
C TYR A 128 -18.41 -3.45 -1.64
N ALA A 129 -19.23 -4.11 -0.82
CA ALA A 129 -20.65 -4.31 -1.05
C ALA A 129 -21.49 -3.78 0.14
N CYS A 130 -22.20 -2.67 -0.06
CA CYS A 130 -23.07 -2.10 0.97
C CYS A 130 -24.37 -2.91 1.10
N ALA A 131 -24.37 -3.89 2.01
CA ALA A 131 -25.53 -4.63 2.52
C ALA A 131 -26.31 -5.53 1.52
N PRO A 132 -27.11 -6.51 1.98
CA PRO A 132 -27.55 -7.63 1.14
C PRO A 132 -28.68 -7.22 0.17
N GLY A 133 -28.35 -7.13 -1.11
CA GLY A 133 -29.23 -6.66 -2.18
C GLY A 133 -28.98 -5.21 -2.62
N GLY A 134 -28.04 -4.51 -1.97
CA GLY A 134 -27.57 -3.17 -2.36
C GLY A 134 -26.44 -3.21 -3.39
N ALA A 135 -26.22 -2.08 -4.06
CA ALA A 135 -25.15 -1.93 -5.03
C ALA A 135 -23.76 -1.90 -4.36
N SER A 136 -22.81 -2.62 -4.95
CA SER A 136 -21.38 -2.56 -4.59
C SER A 136 -20.71 -1.29 -5.12
N PHE A 137 -19.70 -0.80 -4.42
CA PHE A 137 -18.85 0.30 -4.83
C PHE A 137 -17.37 -0.04 -4.63
N THR A 138 -16.51 0.47 -5.49
CA THR A 138 -15.09 0.14 -5.53
C THR A 138 -14.27 1.34 -5.15
N VAL A 139 -13.27 1.13 -4.30
CA VAL A 139 -12.53 2.24 -3.72
C VAL A 139 -11.02 2.02 -3.86
N THR A 140 -10.49 2.77 -4.83
CA THR A 140 -9.26 2.51 -5.56
C THR A 140 -8.10 3.39 -5.15
N CYS A 141 -6.89 2.83 -5.23
CA CYS A 141 -5.62 3.50 -4.92
C CYS A 141 -5.21 4.29 -6.17
N GLY A 142 -5.40 5.62 -6.11
CA GLY A 142 -5.08 6.60 -7.15
C GLY A 142 -3.77 7.36 -6.92
N ASP A 143 -3.01 7.59 -8.00
CA ASP A 143 -1.61 8.07 -8.08
C ASP A 143 -1.25 9.36 -7.31
N ASP A 144 -2.25 10.14 -6.91
CA ASP A 144 -2.14 11.35 -6.09
C ASP A 144 -2.20 11.09 -4.57
N ASN A 145 -2.36 9.82 -4.17
CA ASN A 145 -2.41 9.35 -2.78
C ASN A 145 -3.73 9.69 -2.03
N VAL A 146 -4.85 9.80 -2.76
CA VAL A 146 -6.14 10.36 -2.27
C VAL A 146 -7.36 9.43 -2.46
N TRP A 147 -8.44 9.84 -1.81
CA TRP A 147 -9.60 9.08 -1.39
C TRP A 147 -10.78 9.17 -2.42
N HIS A 148 -10.63 8.47 -3.57
CA HIS A 148 -11.49 8.56 -4.78
C HIS A 148 -12.65 7.55 -4.92
N SER A 149 -13.79 7.71 -4.24
CA SER A 149 -14.91 6.76 -4.42
C SER A 149 -15.51 6.85 -5.84
N ASP A 150 -15.83 5.70 -6.44
CA ASP A 150 -16.51 5.63 -7.75
C ASP A 150 -17.97 6.15 -7.69
N MET A 151 -18.59 6.19 -6.51
CA MET A 151 -19.86 6.88 -6.29
C MET A 151 -19.68 8.39 -6.02
N SER A 152 -20.37 9.22 -6.80
CA SER A 152 -20.50 10.68 -6.58
C SER A 152 -21.62 11.07 -5.60
N SER A 153 -22.41 10.09 -5.14
CA SER A 153 -23.52 10.25 -4.22
C SER A 153 -23.25 9.47 -2.94
N LEU A 154 -23.58 10.06 -1.78
CA LEU A 154 -23.60 9.40 -0.48
C LEU A 154 -24.20 7.98 -0.59
N CYS A 155 -23.61 7.01 0.11
CA CYS A 155 -24.30 5.74 0.37
C CYS A 155 -25.67 6.06 0.95
N ASN A 156 -26.73 5.52 0.34
CA ASN A 156 -28.10 5.92 0.66
C ASN A 156 -28.42 5.50 2.11
N GLY A 157 -28.53 6.47 3.03
CA GLY A 157 -28.64 6.23 4.48
C GLY A 157 -27.39 6.55 5.32
N ALA A 158 -26.25 6.84 4.71
CA ALA A 158 -25.05 7.29 5.43
C ALA A 158 -25.17 8.74 5.92
N VAL A 159 -24.58 9.04 7.07
CA VAL A 159 -24.62 10.37 7.69
C VAL A 159 -23.23 10.97 7.81
N THR A 160 -23.08 12.21 7.33
CA THR A 160 -21.84 12.99 7.41
C THR A 160 -21.53 13.38 8.86
N CYS A 161 -20.34 13.04 9.31
CA CYS A 161 -19.81 13.34 10.64
C CYS A 161 -18.67 14.36 10.52
N GLY A 162 -18.97 15.62 10.85
CA GLY A 162 -18.11 16.75 10.48
C GLY A 162 -17.93 16.86 8.95
N ASP A 163 -16.82 17.45 8.53
CA ASP A 163 -16.58 17.77 7.11
C ASP A 163 -16.00 16.61 6.27
N LYS A 164 -15.58 15.50 6.90
CA LYS A 164 -14.72 14.48 6.27
C LYS A 164 -15.02 13.02 6.59
N LEU A 165 -15.82 12.72 7.62
CA LEU A 165 -16.15 11.35 8.01
C LEU A 165 -17.60 11.02 7.62
N GLN A 166 -17.89 9.77 7.27
CA GLN A 166 -19.24 9.29 6.99
C GLN A 166 -19.50 8.05 7.84
N CYS A 167 -20.60 8.07 8.59
CA CYS A 167 -21.05 6.92 9.37
C CYS A 167 -22.09 6.13 8.58
N LEU A 168 -21.93 4.82 8.55
CA LEU A 168 -22.81 3.88 7.85
C LEU A 168 -24.16 3.73 8.59
N GLU A 169 -25.12 3.05 7.95
CA GLU A 169 -26.34 2.62 8.63
C GLU A 169 -25.99 1.72 9.83
N GLY A 170 -26.72 1.90 10.94
CA GLY A 170 -26.39 1.26 12.22
C GLY A 170 -25.28 1.92 13.03
N TYR A 171 -24.65 2.99 12.52
CA TYR A 171 -23.68 3.81 13.25
C TYR A 171 -24.23 5.23 13.50
N VAL A 172 -23.65 5.91 14.49
CA VAL A 172 -23.90 7.31 14.85
C VAL A 172 -22.60 8.12 14.82
N CYS A 173 -22.70 9.37 14.40
CA CYS A 173 -21.63 10.36 14.51
C CYS A 173 -21.52 10.84 15.95
N VAL A 174 -20.38 10.58 16.59
CA VAL A 174 -20.03 11.10 17.91
C VAL A 174 -19.07 12.27 17.73
N THR A 175 -19.53 13.46 18.13
CA THR A 175 -18.70 14.67 18.22
C THR A 175 -18.27 14.86 19.66
N LYS A 176 -16.98 14.77 19.96
CA LYS A 176 -16.44 15.04 21.29
C LYS A 176 -15.87 16.46 21.36
N GLN A 177 -16.30 17.24 22.35
CA GLN A 177 -15.82 18.58 22.62
C GLN A 177 -15.04 18.63 23.94
N ALA A 178 -13.75 18.91 23.83
CA ALA A 178 -12.85 19.22 24.95
C ALA A 178 -11.99 20.44 24.59
N PHE A 179 -10.81 20.24 24.00
CA PHE A 179 -9.92 21.30 23.51
C PHE A 179 -10.02 21.50 21.98
N GLY A 180 -11.18 21.18 21.41
CA GLY A 180 -11.46 21.09 19.98
C GLY A 180 -12.60 20.11 19.71
N SER A 181 -12.94 19.91 18.44
CA SER A 181 -13.94 18.93 17.99
C SER A 181 -13.25 17.70 17.41
N GLU A 182 -13.47 16.54 18.03
CA GLU A 182 -13.11 15.22 17.50
C GLU A 182 -14.37 14.53 16.97
N TYR A 183 -14.26 13.87 15.81
CA TYR A 183 -15.38 13.19 15.14
C TYR A 183 -15.09 11.70 15.00
N VAL A 184 -15.98 10.85 15.50
CA VAL A 184 -15.84 9.38 15.51
C VAL A 184 -17.17 8.74 15.13
N CYS A 185 -17.17 7.70 14.31
CA CYS A 185 -18.36 6.86 14.13
C CYS A 185 -18.37 5.75 15.17
N ALA A 186 -19.46 5.61 15.92
CA ALA A 186 -19.68 4.55 16.89
C ALA A 186 -20.95 3.75 16.53
N PRO A 187 -21.06 2.45 16.84
CA PRO A 187 -22.30 1.70 16.67
C PRO A 187 -23.46 2.40 17.40
N ASP A 188 -24.67 2.38 16.83
CA ASP A 188 -25.84 3.04 17.42
C ASP A 188 -26.23 2.36 18.75
N PRO A 189 -26.03 3.04 19.89
CA PRO A 189 -26.24 2.44 21.21
C PRO A 189 -27.73 2.37 21.60
N CYS A 190 -28.60 3.01 20.82
CA CYS A 190 -30.05 2.98 20.98
C CYS A 190 -30.71 1.91 20.09
N GLY A 191 -29.97 1.33 19.14
CA GLY A 191 -30.45 0.26 18.26
C GLY A 191 -31.66 0.70 17.43
N PRO A 192 -32.84 0.08 17.59
CA PRO A 192 -34.07 0.49 16.88
C PRO A 192 -34.77 1.69 17.53
N ASP A 193 -34.46 2.04 18.78
CA ASP A 193 -35.11 3.14 19.49
C ASP A 193 -34.54 4.50 19.05
N PRO A 194 -35.34 5.59 19.13
CA PRO A 194 -34.87 6.93 18.77
C PRO A 194 -33.62 7.36 19.57
N LEU A 195 -32.57 7.77 18.85
CA LEU A 195 -31.30 8.20 19.40
C LEU A 195 -31.49 9.29 20.47
N SER A 196 -31.09 8.98 21.71
CA SER A 196 -31.22 9.87 22.87
C SER A 196 -30.02 9.74 23.81
N CYS A 197 -29.74 10.77 24.62
CA CYS A 197 -28.60 10.72 25.54
C CYS A 197 -28.71 9.63 26.62
N ALA A 198 -29.92 9.14 26.92
CA ALA A 198 -30.12 8.05 27.88
C ALA A 198 -29.53 6.71 27.43
N CYS A 199 -29.38 6.48 26.12
CA CYS A 199 -28.67 5.32 25.56
C CYS A 199 -27.28 5.71 25.00
N ALA A 200 -27.13 6.93 24.48
CA ALA A 200 -25.88 7.42 23.90
C ALA A 200 -24.78 7.85 24.89
N GLU A 201 -25.04 7.85 26.20
CA GLU A 201 -23.99 8.13 27.21
C GLU A 201 -22.79 7.17 27.08
N SER A 202 -23.04 5.91 26.75
CA SER A 202 -22.01 4.87 26.57
C SER A 202 -21.00 5.16 25.45
N VAL A 203 -21.40 5.85 24.37
CA VAL A 203 -20.49 6.15 23.24
C VAL A 203 -19.65 7.42 23.43
N CYS A 204 -19.98 8.24 24.42
CA CYS A 204 -19.15 9.38 24.81
C CYS A 204 -17.83 8.93 25.46
N GLY A 205 -17.86 7.85 26.24
CA GLY A 205 -16.72 7.33 27.00
C GLY A 205 -16.39 8.15 28.25
N ASP A 206 -15.44 7.67 29.04
CA ASP A 206 -15.10 8.25 30.34
C ASP A 206 -14.71 9.73 30.26
N GLY A 207 -15.25 10.53 31.19
CA GLY A 207 -15.00 11.97 31.29
C GLY A 207 -15.83 12.86 30.36
N PHE A 208 -16.65 12.28 29.47
CA PHE A 208 -17.57 13.02 28.60
C PHE A 208 -19.03 12.70 28.93
N ALA A 209 -19.88 13.73 28.94
CA ALA A 209 -21.33 13.61 29.10
C ALA A 209 -22.03 13.86 27.75
N CYS A 210 -23.08 13.08 27.44
CA CYS A 210 -23.93 13.35 26.30
C CYS A 210 -24.79 14.59 26.58
N ILE A 211 -24.64 15.63 25.73
CA ILE A 211 -25.37 16.90 25.84
C ILE A 211 -26.50 16.98 24.83
N GLN A 212 -26.32 16.39 23.65
CA GLN A 212 -27.33 16.34 22.60
C GLN A 212 -27.24 15.03 21.84
N ALA A 213 -28.40 14.45 21.54
CA ALA A 213 -28.54 13.25 20.72
C ALA A 213 -29.75 13.47 19.81
N SER A 214 -29.56 13.44 18.49
CA SER A 214 -30.63 13.69 17.52
C SER A 214 -30.29 13.13 16.14
N GLY A 215 -31.26 12.44 15.52
CA GLY A 215 -31.08 11.76 14.25
C GLY A 215 -30.01 10.66 14.36
N LYS A 216 -28.83 10.91 13.80
CA LYS A 216 -27.64 10.06 13.91
C LYS A 216 -26.41 10.81 14.44
N ASN A 217 -26.63 11.92 15.15
CA ASN A 217 -25.56 12.73 15.76
C ASN A 217 -25.67 12.72 17.28
N VAL A 218 -24.54 12.49 17.94
CA VAL A 218 -24.33 12.54 19.39
C VAL A 218 -23.26 13.60 19.66
N LEU A 219 -23.57 14.58 20.51
CA LEU A 219 -22.64 15.58 21.01
C LEU A 219 -22.28 15.25 22.44
N CYS A 220 -20.99 15.01 22.67
CA CYS A 220 -20.40 14.71 23.95
C CYS A 220 -19.51 15.88 24.38
N GLU A 221 -19.73 16.47 25.56
CA GLU A 221 -18.86 17.49 26.13
C GLU A 221 -18.14 16.95 27.36
N CYS A 222 -16.88 17.31 27.55
CA CYS A 222 -16.14 17.04 28.79
C CYS A 222 -16.52 18.07 29.88
N PRO A 223 -17.24 17.70 30.96
CA PRO A 223 -17.69 18.67 31.97
C PRO A 223 -16.53 19.26 32.79
N ALA A 224 -15.44 18.50 32.93
CA ALA A 224 -14.22 18.89 33.64
C ALA A 224 -13.23 19.71 32.77
N CYS A 225 -13.53 19.91 31.49
CA CYS A 225 -12.69 20.64 30.54
C CYS A 225 -13.18 22.08 30.29
N LYS A 226 -14.09 22.59 31.13
CA LYS A 226 -14.69 23.93 31.07
C LYS A 226 -14.01 24.91 32.02
#